data_AF-A0A0U1PTK0-F1
#
_entry.id   AF-A0A0U1PTK0-F1
#
_cell.length_a   1.000
_cell.length_b   1.000
_cell.length_c   1.000
_cell.angle_alpha   90.00
_cell.angle_beta   90.00
_cell.angle_gamma   90.00
#
_symmetry.space_group_name_H-M   'P 1'
#
loop_
_entity.id
_entity.type
_entity.pdbx_description
1 polymer ?
#
loop_
_entity_poly.entity_id
_entity_poly.type
_entity_poly.pdbx_seq_one_letter_code
_entity_poly.pdbx_strand_id
1 'polypeptide(L)'
;MTEQGTPAAPSLAQQSEVITVPLGRVAYAQALRYTAMFGPKPFPEALLIYFDNGSYKILSLGEEHYGSYVSASDVTAAPHHVAFLSWPSDDWDRNVASHTLTFEAQTQAFIQALVLPAHPIPRAQHGYFAPIEKPELIDLTASWEQLRETYAAVFERLREHAENN
;
A
#
# COMPACT_ATOMS: atom_id res chain seq x y z
N MET A 1 -59.35 3.68 -34.37
CA MET A 1 -58.24 4.24 -33.58
C MET A 1 -57.53 3.08 -32.93
N THR A 2 -56.37 2.68 -33.45
CA THR A 2 -55.55 1.59 -32.94
C THR A 2 -54.24 2.23 -32.48
N GLU A 3 -54.05 2.33 -31.17
CA GLU A 3 -52.77 2.77 -30.60
C GLU A 3 -51.75 1.65 -30.79
N GLN A 4 -50.73 1.93 -31.61
CA GLN A 4 -49.56 1.08 -31.74
C GLN A 4 -48.67 1.31 -30.51
N GLY A 5 -48.52 0.27 -29.69
CA GLY A 5 -47.58 0.26 -28.58
C GLY A 5 -46.13 0.34 -29.08
N THR A 6 -45.40 1.34 -28.58
CA THR A 6 -43.96 1.50 -28.75
C THR A 6 -43.22 0.26 -28.24
N PRO A 7 -42.26 -0.33 -28.98
CA PRO A 7 -41.45 -1.41 -28.44
C PRO A 7 -40.50 -0.85 -27.37
N ALA A 8 -40.47 -1.50 -26.20
CA ALA A 8 -39.51 -1.21 -25.15
C ALA A 8 -38.09 -1.46 -25.68
N ALA A 9 -37.19 -0.50 -25.48
CA ALA A 9 -35.78 -0.64 -25.83
C ALA A 9 -35.16 -1.79 -25.03
N PRO A 10 -34.28 -2.62 -25.63
CA PRO A 10 -33.61 -3.68 -24.90
C PRO A 10 -32.71 -3.07 -23.82
N SER A 11 -32.93 -3.50 -22.58
CA SER A 11 -32.01 -3.30 -21.47
C SER A 11 -30.67 -3.94 -21.85
N LEU A 12 -29.67 -3.11 -22.11
CA LEU A 12 -28.28 -3.56 -22.17
C LEU A 12 -27.88 -3.93 -20.75
N ALA A 13 -28.09 -5.19 -20.37
CA ALA A 13 -27.36 -5.79 -19.28
C ALA A 13 -25.89 -5.75 -19.68
N GLN A 14 -25.20 -4.69 -19.25
CA GLN A 14 -23.77 -4.50 -19.49
C GLN A 14 -23.06 -5.65 -18.77
N GLN A 15 -22.67 -6.67 -19.53
CA GLN A 15 -21.89 -7.77 -19.00
C GLN A 15 -20.58 -7.17 -18.52
N SER A 16 -20.37 -7.16 -17.21
CA SER A 16 -19.10 -6.79 -16.61
C SER A 16 -18.05 -7.78 -17.10
N GLU A 17 -17.17 -7.35 -17.99
CA GLU A 17 -16.00 -8.13 -18.37
C GLU A 17 -15.08 -8.23 -17.16
N VAL A 18 -14.82 -9.45 -16.71
CA VAL A 18 -13.90 -9.71 -15.59
C VAL A 18 -12.51 -9.94 -16.15
N ILE A 19 -11.56 -9.11 -15.74
CA ILE A 19 -10.14 -9.26 -16.07
C ILE A 19 -9.42 -9.76 -14.82
N THR A 20 -8.73 -10.90 -14.92
CA THR A 20 -7.86 -11.40 -13.86
C THR A 20 -6.43 -10.88 -14.08
N VAL A 21 -5.92 -10.13 -13.11
CA VAL A 21 -4.52 -9.67 -13.09
C VAL A 21 -3.81 -10.40 -11.94
N PRO A 22 -2.82 -11.27 -12.22
CA PRO A 22 -2.06 -11.92 -11.15
C PRO A 22 -1.20 -10.91 -10.40
N LEU A 23 -0.94 -11.16 -9.12
CA LEU A 23 0.10 -10.45 -8.39
C LEU A 23 1.47 -10.83 -9.01
N GLY A 24 2.36 -9.85 -9.16
CA GLY A 24 3.68 -10.05 -9.75
C GLY A 24 4.64 -10.80 -8.83
N ARG A 25 5.91 -10.88 -9.21
CA ARG A 25 6.98 -11.40 -8.32
C ARG A 25 7.46 -10.29 -7.42
N VAL A 26 7.88 -10.62 -6.19
CA VAL A 26 8.45 -9.63 -5.28
C VAL A 26 9.72 -9.04 -5.89
N ALA A 27 9.73 -7.72 -6.09
CA ALA A 27 10.83 -6.97 -6.67
C ALA A 27 11.64 -6.21 -5.61
N TYR A 28 10.97 -5.70 -4.58
CA TYR A 28 11.58 -4.95 -3.48
C TYR A 28 10.68 -5.03 -2.25
N ALA A 29 11.24 -4.88 -1.05
CA ALA A 29 10.47 -4.71 0.16
C ALA A 29 11.23 -3.87 1.18
N GLN A 30 10.48 -3.16 2.03
CA GLN A 30 11.01 -2.34 3.10
C GLN A 30 10.10 -2.35 4.33
N ALA A 31 10.73 -2.38 5.49
CA ALA A 31 10.07 -2.13 6.77
C ALA A 31 9.93 -0.62 6.96
N LEU A 32 8.78 -0.20 7.47
CA LEU A 32 8.49 1.17 7.85
C LEU A 32 8.30 1.23 9.36
N ARG A 33 8.74 2.34 9.97
CA ARG A 33 8.38 2.72 11.33
C ARG A 33 7.85 4.15 11.36
N TYR A 34 6.57 4.34 11.62
CA TYR A 34 5.93 5.65 11.78
C TYR A 34 6.24 6.25 13.16
N THR A 35 6.59 7.54 13.18
CA THR A 35 6.72 8.34 14.43
C THR A 35 5.64 9.40 14.54
N ALA A 36 5.01 9.78 13.42
CA ALA A 36 3.77 10.54 13.39
C ALA A 36 2.75 9.84 12.48
N MET A 37 1.61 9.50 13.06
CA MET A 37 0.49 8.83 12.37
C MET A 37 -0.74 9.73 12.30
N PHE A 38 -1.60 9.45 11.32
CA PHE A 38 -2.91 10.09 11.22
C PHE A 38 -3.98 9.21 11.89
N GLY A 39 -4.63 9.76 12.91
CA GLY A 39 -5.83 9.15 13.51
C GLY A 39 -5.58 7.94 14.41
N PRO A 40 -6.62 7.14 14.69
CA PRO A 40 -6.62 6.09 15.72
C PRO A 40 -6.05 4.73 15.28
N LYS A 41 -5.41 4.58 14.11
CA LYS A 41 -4.69 3.35 13.73
C LYS A 41 -3.24 3.47 14.21
N PRO A 42 -2.85 2.96 15.39
CA PRO A 42 -1.57 3.24 16.01
C PRO A 42 -0.62 2.06 15.74
N PHE A 43 -0.42 1.75 14.46
CA PHE A 43 0.45 0.65 14.06
C PHE A 43 1.78 1.27 13.64
N PRO A 44 2.73 1.41 14.57
CA PRO A 44 3.96 2.14 14.31
C PRO A 44 4.83 1.42 13.28
N GLU A 45 4.53 0.18 12.90
CA GLU A 45 5.36 -0.65 12.04
C GLU A 45 4.52 -1.20 10.89
N ALA A 46 5.10 -1.22 9.70
CA ALA A 46 4.51 -1.85 8.54
C ALA A 46 5.58 -2.50 7.66
N LEU A 47 5.19 -3.50 6.88
CA LEU A 47 6.00 -4.09 5.83
C LEU A 47 5.39 -3.73 4.47
N LEU A 48 6.14 -3.03 3.64
CA LEU A 48 5.74 -2.61 2.30
C LEU A 48 6.48 -3.44 1.25
N ILE A 49 5.73 -4.17 0.43
CA ILE A 49 6.23 -5.12 -0.57
C ILE A 49 5.82 -4.65 -1.95
N TYR A 50 6.78 -4.54 -2.86
CA TYR A 50 6.61 -4.12 -4.25
C TYR A 50 6.70 -5.34 -5.15
N PHE A 51 5.76 -5.48 -6.08
CA PHE A 51 5.81 -6.48 -7.13
C PHE A 51 6.29 -5.89 -8.46
N ASP A 52 6.90 -6.73 -9.29
CA ASP A 52 7.48 -6.36 -10.59
C ASP A 52 6.45 -5.90 -11.65
N ASN A 53 5.16 -6.13 -11.40
CA ASN A 53 4.07 -5.72 -12.29
C ASN A 53 3.38 -4.41 -11.87
N GLY A 54 3.93 -3.67 -10.92
CA GLY A 54 3.34 -2.43 -10.43
C GLY A 54 2.23 -2.61 -9.37
N SER A 55 2.02 -3.84 -8.87
CA SER A 55 1.18 -4.05 -7.68
C SER A 55 2.02 -3.98 -6.39
N TYR A 56 1.39 -3.68 -5.25
CA TYR A 56 2.05 -3.74 -3.95
C TYR A 56 1.17 -4.45 -2.92
N LYS A 57 1.79 -4.87 -1.83
CA LYS A 57 1.15 -5.32 -0.59
C LYS A 57 1.72 -4.52 0.57
N ILE A 58 0.86 -4.06 1.47
CA ILE A 58 1.31 -3.53 2.76
C ILE A 58 0.62 -4.32 3.88
N LEU A 59 1.39 -4.64 4.91
CA LEU A 59 0.90 -5.28 6.12
C LEU A 59 1.33 -4.48 7.34
N SER A 60 0.42 -4.31 8.29
CA SER A 60 0.70 -3.83 9.64
C SER A 60 -0.22 -4.56 10.62
N LEU A 61 -0.14 -4.26 11.92
CA LEU A 61 -1.04 -4.86 12.89
C LEU A 61 -2.49 -4.52 12.53
N GLY A 62 -3.31 -5.51 12.17
CA GLY A 62 -4.73 -5.26 11.81
C GLY A 62 -4.95 -4.53 10.48
N GLU A 63 -3.94 -4.45 9.62
CA GLU A 63 -4.02 -3.92 8.26
C GLU A 63 -3.36 -4.90 7.28
N GLU A 64 -4.08 -5.24 6.22
CA GLU A 64 -3.52 -6.02 5.12
C GLU A 64 -4.27 -5.69 3.84
N HIS A 65 -3.61 -5.00 2.92
CA HIS A 65 -4.23 -4.66 1.66
C HIS A 65 -3.24 -4.61 0.50
N TYR A 66 -3.82 -4.69 -0.69
CA TYR A 66 -3.12 -4.61 -1.97
C TYR A 66 -3.47 -3.31 -2.67
N GLY A 67 -2.64 -2.95 -3.63
CA GLY A 67 -2.92 -1.84 -4.52
C GLY A 67 -1.98 -1.80 -5.70
N SER A 68 -2.01 -0.68 -6.40
CA SER A 68 -1.09 -0.36 -7.48
C SER A 68 -0.13 0.74 -7.05
N TYR A 69 1.10 0.71 -7.54
CA TYR A 69 2.07 1.77 -7.32
C TYR A 69 2.64 2.29 -8.63
N VAL A 70 3.07 3.54 -8.62
CA VAL A 70 3.86 4.17 -9.68
C VAL A 70 5.03 4.88 -9.00
N SER A 71 6.24 4.58 -9.44
CA SER A 71 7.46 5.21 -8.94
C SER A 71 8.08 6.10 -10.00
N ALA A 72 8.55 7.28 -9.58
CA ALA A 72 9.34 8.15 -10.44
C ALA A 72 10.79 7.66 -10.62
N SER A 73 11.24 6.76 -9.74
CA SER A 73 12.58 6.15 -9.75
C SER A 73 12.51 4.63 -9.84
N ASP A 74 13.65 3.98 -10.15
CA ASP A 74 13.76 2.53 -10.09
C ASP A 74 13.57 2.02 -8.65
N VAL A 75 12.49 1.27 -8.43
CA VAL A 75 12.17 0.71 -7.11
C VAL A 75 13.10 -0.42 -6.69
N THR A 76 13.78 -1.07 -7.63
CA THR A 76 14.71 -2.18 -7.34
C THR A 76 16.05 -1.70 -6.78
N ALA A 77 16.39 -0.43 -7.01
CA ALA A 77 17.60 0.21 -6.51
C ALA A 77 17.33 0.99 -5.22
N ALA A 78 16.32 1.87 -5.22
CA ALA A 78 15.77 2.56 -4.04
C ALA A 78 14.57 3.43 -4.48
N PRO A 79 13.35 3.21 -3.95
CA PRO A 79 12.25 4.11 -4.23
C PRO A 79 12.48 5.45 -3.53
N HIS A 80 12.43 6.56 -4.28
CA HIS A 80 12.54 7.91 -3.71
C HIS A 80 11.19 8.61 -3.61
N HIS A 81 10.34 8.45 -4.62
CA HIS A 81 9.02 9.06 -4.66
C HIS A 81 8.04 8.13 -5.35
N VAL A 82 7.04 7.67 -4.59
CA VAL A 82 6.10 6.63 -5.04
C VAL A 82 4.68 7.04 -4.71
N ALA A 83 3.81 6.96 -5.71
CA ALA A 83 2.37 7.04 -5.54
C ALA A 83 1.80 5.62 -5.41
N PHE A 84 0.94 5.42 -4.41
CA PHE A 84 0.21 4.19 -4.18
C PHE A 84 -1.28 4.46 -4.25
N LEU A 85 -2.00 3.55 -4.89
CA LEU A 85 -3.45 3.50 -4.95
C LEU A 85 -3.89 2.17 -4.35
N SER A 86 -4.34 2.21 -3.10
CA SER A 86 -4.92 1.05 -2.43
C SER A 86 -6.19 0.63 -3.13
N TRP A 87 -6.31 -0.65 -3.45
CA TRP A 87 -7.55 -1.22 -3.97
C TRP A 87 -8.61 -1.26 -2.85
N PRO A 88 -9.91 -1.34 -3.19
CA PRO A 88 -10.96 -1.52 -2.21
C PRO A 88 -10.68 -2.68 -1.25
N SER A 89 -10.55 -2.35 0.04
CA SER A 89 -10.35 -3.32 1.11
C SER A 89 -11.14 -2.92 2.36
N ASP A 90 -11.20 -3.82 3.33
CA ASP A 90 -11.90 -3.55 4.60
C ASP A 90 -11.19 -2.44 5.40
N ASP A 91 -9.89 -2.25 5.19
CA ASP A 91 -9.11 -1.14 5.77
C ASP A 91 -9.56 0.25 5.33
N TRP A 92 -10.23 0.32 4.17
CA TRP A 92 -10.62 1.55 3.49
C TRP A 92 -12.14 1.64 3.29
N ASP A 93 -12.95 0.94 4.10
CA ASP A 93 -14.41 0.89 3.97
C ASP A 93 -14.88 0.53 2.54
N ARG A 94 -14.17 -0.41 1.90
CA ARG A 94 -14.39 -0.83 0.50
C ARG A 94 -14.20 0.31 -0.51
N ASN A 95 -13.39 1.30 -0.17
CA ASN A 95 -13.02 2.43 -1.02
C ASN A 95 -11.54 2.38 -1.42
N VAL A 96 -11.14 3.24 -2.35
CA VAL A 96 -9.73 3.45 -2.71
C VAL A 96 -9.09 4.46 -1.77
N ALA A 97 -7.78 4.33 -1.56
CA ALA A 97 -6.97 5.31 -0.86
C ALA A 97 -5.74 5.68 -1.68
N SER A 98 -5.37 6.95 -1.69
CA SER A 98 -4.16 7.43 -2.35
C SER A 98 -3.12 7.78 -1.32
N HIS A 99 -1.93 7.19 -1.44
CA HIS A 99 -0.77 7.52 -0.64
C HIS A 99 0.34 8.05 -1.55
N THR A 100 1.03 9.09 -1.14
CA THR A 100 2.29 9.49 -1.76
C THR A 100 3.37 9.42 -0.71
N LEU A 101 4.38 8.58 -0.92
CA LEU A 101 5.52 8.47 -0.03
C LEU A 101 6.76 9.04 -0.72
N THR A 102 7.54 9.80 0.05
CA THR A 102 8.87 10.26 -0.34
C THR A 102 9.88 9.76 0.67
N PHE A 103 10.95 9.12 0.18
CA PHE A 103 11.99 8.49 0.98
C PHE A 103 13.33 9.23 0.79
N GLU A 104 13.98 9.58 1.90
CA GLU A 104 15.32 10.17 1.93
C GLU A 104 16.34 9.11 2.35
N ALA A 105 17.19 8.69 1.42
CA ALA A 105 18.11 7.58 1.63
C ALA A 105 19.19 7.89 2.67
N GLN A 106 19.62 9.16 2.78
CA GLN A 106 20.71 9.53 3.71
C GLN A 106 20.29 9.44 5.17
N THR A 107 19.08 9.87 5.49
CA THR A 107 18.53 9.89 6.86
C THR A 107 17.66 8.68 7.16
N GLN A 108 17.34 7.89 6.11
CA GLN A 108 16.38 6.79 6.17
C GLN A 108 15.00 7.25 6.63
N ALA A 109 14.67 8.54 6.44
CA ALA A 109 13.38 9.11 6.79
C ALA A 109 12.40 9.04 5.62
N PHE A 110 11.12 8.96 5.91
CA PHE A 110 10.07 9.11 4.90
C PHE A 110 8.98 10.07 5.36
N ILE A 111 8.33 10.70 4.39
CA ILE A 111 7.06 11.40 4.58
C ILE A 111 6.00 10.73 3.73
N GLN A 112 4.77 10.73 4.22
CA GLN A 112 3.60 10.17 3.57
C GLN A 112 2.47 11.20 3.58
N ALA A 113 1.85 11.41 2.42
CA ALA A 113 0.59 12.12 2.30
C ALA A 113 -0.53 11.11 2.01
N LEU A 114 -1.55 11.05 2.88
CA LEU A 114 -2.76 10.24 2.68
C LEU A 114 -3.91 11.12 2.20
N VAL A 115 -4.54 10.73 1.09
CA VAL A 115 -5.80 11.31 0.59
C VAL A 115 -6.85 10.20 0.52
N LEU A 116 -7.99 10.44 1.18
CA LEU A 116 -9.16 9.57 1.10
C LEU A 116 -10.25 10.26 0.28
N PRO A 117 -11.05 9.52 -0.52
CA PRO A 117 -12.13 10.10 -1.32
C PRO A 117 -13.11 10.97 -0.51
N ALA A 118 -13.44 10.55 0.72
CA ALA A 118 -14.33 11.30 1.62
C ALA A 118 -13.62 12.44 2.39
N HIS A 119 -12.29 12.51 2.36
CA HIS A 119 -11.49 13.48 3.11
C HIS A 119 -10.34 14.01 2.23
N PRO A 120 -10.59 15.04 1.40
CA PRO A 120 -9.65 15.48 0.38
C PRO A 120 -8.46 16.28 0.92
N ILE A 121 -8.45 16.61 2.21
CA ILE A 121 -7.33 17.30 2.84
C ILE A 121 -6.22 16.28 3.13
N PRO A 122 -5.03 16.41 2.50
CA PRO A 122 -3.94 15.47 2.72
C PRO A 122 -3.51 15.44 4.18
N ARG A 123 -3.29 14.23 4.69
CA ARG A 123 -2.82 14.01 6.06
C ARG A 123 -1.37 13.54 6.03
N ALA A 124 -0.50 14.34 6.63
CA ALA A 124 0.91 14.06 6.72
C ALA A 124 1.18 13.00 7.80
N GLN A 125 1.99 12.02 7.44
CA GLN A 125 2.58 11.03 8.32
C GLN A 125 4.06 10.97 8.01
N HIS A 126 4.88 10.55 8.97
CA HIS A 126 6.31 10.41 8.74
C HIS A 126 6.92 9.37 9.67
N GLY A 127 8.14 8.97 9.34
CA GLY A 127 8.87 7.98 10.09
C GLY A 127 10.18 7.62 9.42
N TYR A 128 10.62 6.40 9.67
CA TYR A 128 11.87 5.85 9.16
C TYR A 128 11.66 4.52 8.44
N PHE A 129 12.55 4.17 7.53
CA PHE A 129 12.44 2.96 6.73
C PHE A 129 13.76 2.20 6.62
N ALA A 130 13.67 0.90 6.41
CA ALA A 130 14.84 0.06 6.15
C ALA A 130 14.50 -1.01 5.10
N PRO A 131 15.40 -1.27 4.14
CA PRO A 131 15.19 -2.33 3.16
C PRO A 131 15.18 -3.71 3.83
N ILE A 132 14.39 -4.62 3.26
CA ILE A 132 14.46 -6.05 3.58
C ILE A 132 15.49 -6.71 2.66
N GLU A 133 16.41 -7.45 3.26
CA GLU A 133 17.36 -8.28 2.51
C GLU A 133 16.63 -9.49 1.91
N LYS A 134 16.97 -9.83 0.66
CA LYS A 134 16.39 -10.97 -0.09
C LYS A 134 14.86 -10.96 -0.09
N PRO A 135 14.23 -9.88 -0.58
CA PRO A 135 12.77 -9.73 -0.55
C PRO A 135 12.04 -10.85 -1.32
N GLU A 136 12.70 -11.51 -2.27
CA GLU A 136 12.19 -12.68 -3.00
C GLU A 136 11.90 -13.90 -2.11
N LEU A 137 12.41 -13.92 -0.87
CA LEU A 137 12.19 -14.99 0.10
C LEU A 137 11.04 -14.71 1.07
N ILE A 138 10.36 -13.56 0.96
CA ILE A 138 9.21 -13.23 1.82
C ILE A 138 8.10 -14.26 1.58
N ASP A 139 7.63 -14.90 2.65
CA ASP A 139 6.41 -15.71 2.63
C ASP A 139 5.18 -14.79 2.57
N LEU A 140 4.62 -14.64 1.37
CA LEU A 140 3.44 -13.79 1.14
C LEU A 140 2.16 -14.33 1.79
N THR A 141 2.17 -15.58 2.28
CA THR A 141 1.04 -16.22 2.96
C THR A 141 1.10 -16.09 4.48
N ALA A 142 2.25 -15.64 5.02
CA ALA A 142 2.43 -15.43 6.44
C ALA A 142 1.61 -14.22 6.94
N SER A 143 1.13 -14.30 8.18
CA SER A 143 0.45 -13.18 8.84
C SER A 143 1.43 -12.05 9.17
N TRP A 144 0.88 -10.88 9.51
CA TRP A 144 1.67 -9.77 10.03
C TRP A 144 2.56 -10.19 11.21
N GLU A 145 2.02 -10.92 12.19
CA GLU A 145 2.75 -11.35 13.37
C GLU A 145 3.94 -12.23 13.00
N GLN A 146 3.74 -13.19 12.10
CA GLN A 146 4.80 -14.08 11.63
C GLN A 146 5.90 -13.33 10.87
N LEU A 147 5.51 -12.37 10.01
CA LEU A 147 6.47 -11.53 9.28
C LEU A 147 7.20 -10.56 10.23
N ARG A 148 6.51 -10.00 11.22
CA ARG A 148 7.08 -9.13 12.23
C ARG A 148 8.10 -9.86 13.10
N GLU A 149 7.86 -11.12 13.42
CA GLU A 149 8.84 -12.01 14.08
C GLU A 149 10.02 -12.31 13.15
N THR A 150 9.75 -12.72 11.91
CA THR A 150 10.77 -13.05 10.90
C THR A 150 11.74 -11.88 10.68
N TYR A 151 11.22 -10.65 10.64
CA TYR A 151 12.01 -9.43 10.40
C TYR A 151 12.26 -8.61 11.67
N ALA A 152 12.13 -9.21 12.86
CA ALA A 152 12.22 -8.50 14.13
C ALA A 152 13.49 -7.66 14.27
N ALA A 153 14.64 -8.18 13.85
CA ALA A 153 15.90 -7.44 13.92
C ALA A 153 15.90 -6.16 13.06
N VAL A 154 15.17 -6.12 11.94
CA VAL A 154 15.03 -4.91 11.11
C VAL A 154 14.17 -3.88 11.84
N PHE A 155 13.03 -4.31 12.39
CA PHE A 155 12.13 -3.42 13.12
C PHE A 155 12.75 -2.87 14.41
N GLU A 156 13.54 -3.67 15.14
CA GLU A 156 14.25 -3.17 16.33
C GLU A 156 15.29 -2.09 15.97
N ARG A 157 16.04 -2.26 14.88
CA ARG A 157 16.95 -1.20 14.40
C ARG A 157 16.20 0.08 14.03
N LEU A 158 15.04 -0.05 13.40
CA LEU A 158 14.20 1.11 13.09
C LEU A 158 13.66 1.78 14.35
N ARG A 159 13.30 1.01 15.38
CA ARG A 159 12.89 1.54 16.68
C ARG A 159 14.02 2.34 17.33
N GLU A 160 15.21 1.78 17.40
CA GLU A 160 16.38 2.46 17.95
C GLU A 160 16.73 3.72 17.15
N HIS A 161 16.65 3.66 15.81
CA HIS A 161 16.90 4.84 14.97
C HIS A 161 15.88 5.95 15.23
N ALA A 162 14.60 5.61 15.36
CA ALA A 162 13.53 6.55 15.65
C ALA A 162 13.59 7.15 17.06
N GLU A 163 14.25 6.49 18.02
CA GLU A 163 14.44 7.01 19.38
C GLU A 163 15.64 7.96 19.47
N ASN A 164 16.58 7.86 18.53
CA ASN A 164 17.83 8.63 18.52
C ASN A 164 17.79 9.85 17.58
N ASN A 165 16.68 10.09 16.87
CA ASN A 165 16.50 11.18 15.90
C ASN A 165 15.14 11.85 16.09
#